data_AF-A0A352T116-F1
#
_entry.id   AF-A0A352T116-F1
#
_cell.length_a   1.000
_cell.length_b   1.000
_cell.length_c   1.000
_cell.angle_alpha   90.00
_cell.angle_beta   90.00
_cell.angle_gamma   90.00
#
_symmetry.space_group_name_H-M   'P 1'
#
loop_
_entity.id
_entity.type
_entity.pdbx_description
1 polymer ?
#
loop_
_entity_poly.entity_id
_entity_poly.type
_entity_poly.pdbx_seq_one_letter_code
_entity_poly.pdbx_strand_id
1 'polypeptide(L)'
;MKEIFLGIVSALVFLTVWLAGRNILISAACAAACFGVAYLTIISFEKEKKLKIHLNSDADEYQKIKKSILEHSSRLERYISSLMKLNVDRGITELLKSIHKSCSKILGALEEDHSLHSKLNDFSSYYLPGLINIVDTYENLASGSFRTDEAKKFADQFYTFLNQISDAFERKYDSLFSKDVLDSNAEMAAMTAIFKSEGLVDNKDFMGGLNK
;
A
#
# COMPACT_ATOMS: atom_id res chain seq x y z
N MET A 1 5.55 13.67 -30.19
CA MET A 1 4.40 13.58 -31.14
C MET A 1 3.40 14.74 -31.01
N LYS A 2 3.03 15.19 -29.79
CA LYS A 2 2.03 16.27 -29.61
C LYS A 2 2.45 17.64 -30.15
N GLU A 3 3.72 18.01 -30.02
CA GLU A 3 4.22 19.30 -30.53
C GLU A 3 4.21 19.39 -32.06
N ILE A 4 4.41 18.25 -32.74
CA ILE A 4 4.37 18.16 -34.20
C ILE A 4 2.93 18.38 -34.70
N PHE A 5 1.93 17.81 -34.00
CA PHE A 5 0.52 18.02 -34.33
C PHE A 5 0.08 19.48 -34.13
N LEU A 6 0.55 20.13 -33.07
CA LEU A 6 0.22 21.53 -32.78
C LEU A 6 0.84 22.48 -33.82
N GLY A 7 2.07 22.22 -34.24
CA GLY A 7 2.73 22.95 -35.32
C GLY A 7 1.95 22.86 -36.63
N ILE A 8 1.47 21.67 -37.00
CA ILE A 8 0.71 21.46 -38.25
C ILE A 8 -0.63 22.22 -38.23
N VAL A 9 -1.34 22.23 -37.10
CA VAL A 9 -2.62 22.96 -36.98
C VAL A 9 -2.40 24.48 -37.06
N SER A 10 -1.35 25.00 -36.41
CA SER A 10 -1.02 26.43 -36.52
C SER A 10 -0.58 26.85 -37.92
N ALA A 11 0.15 25.99 -38.64
CA ALA A 11 0.60 26.25 -40.01
C ALA A 11 -0.58 26.31 -40.99
N LEU A 12 -1.59 25.46 -40.81
CA LEU A 12 -2.83 25.47 -41.62
C LEU A 12 -3.65 26.75 -41.41
N VAL A 13 -3.80 27.20 -40.16
CA VAL A 13 -4.50 28.45 -39.84
C VAL A 13 -3.73 29.68 -40.37
N PHE A 14 -2.40 29.64 -40.34
CA PHE A 14 -1.57 30.70 -40.92
C PHE A 14 -1.76 30.78 -42.45
N LEU A 15 -1.82 29.64 -43.14
CA LEU A 15 -1.98 29.56 -44.59
C LEU A 15 -3.35 30.08 -45.05
N THR A 16 -4.43 29.80 -44.30
CA THR A 16 -5.78 30.27 -44.64
C THR A 16 -5.94 31.79 -44.42
N VAL A 17 -5.32 32.34 -43.37
CA VAL A 17 -5.33 33.79 -43.11
C VAL A 17 -4.41 34.54 -44.09
N TRP A 18 -3.27 33.96 -44.45
CA TRP A 18 -2.35 34.51 -45.46
C TRP A 18 -3.00 34.62 -46.85
N LEU A 19 -3.87 33.66 -47.20
CA LEU A 19 -4.58 33.68 -48.49
C LEU A 19 -5.68 34.74 -48.54
N ALA A 20 -6.26 35.12 -47.39
CA ALA A 20 -7.41 36.02 -47.31
C ALA A 20 -7.02 37.50 -47.07
N GLY A 21 -5.90 37.77 -46.40
CA GLY A 21 -5.51 39.13 -46.00
C GLY A 21 -4.16 39.53 -46.59
N ARG A 22 -4.17 40.48 -47.53
CA ARG A 22 -2.98 41.03 -48.21
C ARG A 22 -2.04 41.85 -47.29
N ASN A 23 -1.97 41.54 -45.98
CA ASN A 23 -1.21 42.24 -44.93
C ASN A 23 -0.55 41.26 -43.95
N ILE A 24 0.77 41.11 -44.06
CA ILE A 24 1.62 40.15 -43.33
C ILE A 24 1.68 40.41 -41.81
N LEU A 25 1.50 41.67 -41.39
CA LEU A 25 1.59 42.03 -39.97
C LEU A 25 0.41 41.51 -39.13
N ILE A 26 -0.79 41.48 -39.71
CA ILE A 26 -2.01 41.04 -39.01
C ILE A 26 -2.00 39.52 -38.85
N SER A 27 -1.52 38.79 -39.86
CA SER A 27 -1.40 37.33 -39.80
C SER A 27 -0.35 36.88 -38.79
N ALA A 28 0.79 37.58 -38.71
CA ALA A 28 1.82 37.32 -37.70
C ALA A 28 1.31 37.56 -36.26
N ALA A 29 0.56 38.65 -36.05
CA ALA A 29 -0.02 38.96 -34.74
C ALA A 29 -1.07 37.92 -34.29
N CYS A 30 -1.95 37.48 -35.20
CA CYS A 30 -2.93 36.43 -34.92
C CYS A 30 -2.27 35.09 -34.61
N ALA A 31 -1.21 34.71 -35.33
CA ALA A 31 -0.50 33.46 -35.07
C ALA A 31 0.15 33.43 -33.67
N ALA A 32 0.78 34.54 -33.26
CA ALA A 32 1.35 34.68 -31.92
C ALA A 32 0.28 34.59 -30.82
N ALA A 33 -0.88 35.22 -31.03
CA ALA A 33 -2.01 35.15 -30.09
C ALA A 33 -2.56 33.72 -29.98
N CYS A 34 -2.78 33.04 -31.10
CA CYS A 34 -3.24 31.64 -31.11
C CYS A 34 -2.23 30.70 -30.46
N PHE A 35 -0.93 30.90 -30.70
CA PHE A 35 0.13 30.10 -30.08
C PHE A 35 0.16 30.32 -28.56
N GLY A 36 -0.01 31.56 -28.10
CA GLY A 36 -0.09 31.89 -26.67
C GLY A 36 -1.26 31.18 -25.97
N VAL A 37 -2.46 31.21 -26.56
CA VAL A 37 -3.65 30.53 -25.99
C VAL A 37 -3.49 29.01 -26.01
N ALA A 38 -2.95 28.45 -27.11
CA ALA A 38 -2.68 27.02 -27.20
C ALA A 38 -1.62 26.58 -26.18
N TYR A 39 -0.57 27.36 -25.99
CA TYR A 39 0.49 27.06 -25.03
C TYR A 39 -0.02 27.12 -23.58
N LEU A 40 -0.81 28.13 -23.25
CA LEU A 40 -1.37 28.32 -21.91
C LEU A 40 -2.40 27.23 -21.54
N THR A 41 -3.22 26.82 -22.52
CA THR A 41 -4.16 25.70 -22.35
C THR A 41 -3.43 24.36 -22.17
N ILE A 42 -2.34 24.11 -22.90
CA ILE A 42 -1.52 22.90 -22.73
C ILE A 42 -0.90 22.84 -21.34
N ILE A 43 -0.30 23.94 -20.86
CA ILE A 43 0.31 23.99 -19.52
C ILE A 43 -0.73 23.75 -18.42
N SER A 44 -1.90 24.38 -18.53
CA SER A 44 -2.98 24.20 -17.55
C SER A 44 -3.48 22.75 -17.53
N PHE A 45 -3.65 22.14 -18.70
CA PHE A 45 -4.10 20.76 -18.83
C PHE A 45 -3.04 19.76 -18.34
N GLU A 46 -1.76 20.05 -18.54
CA GLU A 46 -0.67 19.21 -18.06
C GLU A 46 -0.53 19.27 -16.54
N LYS A 47 -0.77 20.45 -15.94
CA LYS A 47 -0.84 20.62 -14.49
C LYS A 47 -2.01 19.86 -13.89
N GLU A 48 -3.21 19.96 -14.47
CA GLU A 48 -4.37 19.17 -14.05
C GLU A 48 -4.15 17.67 -14.24
N LYS A 49 -3.54 17.26 -15.35
CA LYS A 49 -3.23 15.85 -15.61
C LYS A 49 -2.22 15.32 -14.60
N LYS A 50 -1.17 16.06 -14.26
CA LYS A 50 -0.21 15.66 -13.22
C LYS A 50 -0.86 15.56 -11.83
N LEU A 51 -1.77 16.50 -11.49
CA LEU A 51 -2.52 16.45 -10.23
C LEU A 51 -3.50 15.27 -10.17
N LYS A 52 -4.26 15.02 -11.25
CA LYS A 52 -5.17 13.87 -11.36
C LYS A 52 -4.43 12.53 -11.39
N ILE A 53 -3.27 12.45 -12.03
CA ILE A 53 -2.44 11.22 -12.05
C ILE A 53 -1.93 10.89 -10.64
N HIS A 54 -1.40 11.88 -9.90
CA HIS A 54 -0.85 11.62 -8.56
C HIS A 54 -1.93 11.21 -7.56
N LEU A 55 -3.12 11.84 -7.61
CA LEU A 55 -4.27 11.51 -6.76
C LEU A 55 -4.94 10.17 -7.15
N ASN A 56 -5.03 9.85 -8.45
CA ASN A 56 -5.55 8.55 -8.88
C ASN A 56 -4.55 7.41 -8.63
N SER A 57 -3.23 7.65 -8.67
CA SER A 57 -2.22 6.61 -8.39
C SER A 57 -2.34 6.14 -6.95
N ASP A 58 -2.39 7.07 -5.99
CA ASP A 58 -2.48 6.74 -4.56
C ASP A 58 -3.78 6.00 -4.20
N ALA A 59 -4.90 6.46 -4.76
CA ALA A 59 -6.19 5.80 -4.59
C ALA A 59 -6.25 4.42 -5.27
N ASP A 60 -5.66 4.27 -6.47
CA ASP A 60 -5.57 2.99 -7.18
C ASP A 60 -4.64 2.00 -6.45
N GLU A 61 -3.52 2.48 -5.92
CA GLU A 61 -2.56 1.71 -5.12
C GLU A 61 -3.18 1.21 -3.82
N TYR A 62 -3.88 2.08 -3.08
CA TYR A 62 -4.68 1.68 -1.92
C TYR A 62 -5.69 0.58 -2.28
N GLN A 63 -6.50 0.78 -3.33
CA GLN A 63 -7.52 -0.18 -3.72
C GLN A 63 -6.91 -1.53 -4.13
N LYS A 64 -5.80 -1.50 -4.86
CA LYS A 64 -5.06 -2.69 -5.27
C LYS A 64 -4.53 -3.46 -4.07
N ILE A 65 -3.89 -2.76 -3.13
CA ILE A 65 -3.30 -3.36 -1.93
C ILE A 65 -4.40 -3.94 -1.04
N LYS A 66 -5.47 -3.17 -0.79
CA LYS A 66 -6.64 -3.61 -0.04
C LYS A 66 -7.26 -4.86 -0.64
N LYS A 67 -7.53 -4.86 -1.96
CA LYS A 67 -8.12 -6.00 -2.67
C LYS A 67 -7.25 -7.24 -2.55
N SER A 68 -5.94 -7.10 -2.75
CA SER A 68 -4.99 -8.22 -2.61
C SER A 68 -4.98 -8.79 -1.19
N ILE A 69 -4.91 -7.95 -0.15
CA ILE A 69 -4.92 -8.43 1.24
C ILE A 69 -6.23 -9.16 1.54
N LEU A 70 -7.38 -8.59 1.14
CA LEU A 70 -8.69 -9.22 1.31
C LEU A 70 -8.79 -10.58 0.61
N GLU A 71 -8.32 -10.67 -0.64
CA GLU A 71 -8.36 -11.89 -1.44
C GLU A 71 -7.52 -13.01 -0.79
N HIS A 72 -6.28 -12.71 -0.40
CA HIS A 72 -5.40 -13.68 0.25
C HIS A 72 -5.91 -14.06 1.65
N SER A 73 -6.47 -13.11 2.42
CA SER A 73 -7.11 -13.43 3.71
C SER A 73 -8.28 -14.40 3.53
N SER A 74 -9.13 -14.16 2.54
CA SER A 74 -10.25 -15.06 2.21
C SER A 74 -9.75 -16.45 1.77
N ARG A 75 -8.61 -16.52 1.08
CA ARG A 75 -7.97 -17.80 0.74
C ARG A 75 -7.50 -18.55 1.99
N LEU A 76 -6.88 -17.87 2.96
CA LEU A 76 -6.47 -18.49 4.22
C LEU A 76 -7.66 -19.12 4.96
N GLU A 77 -8.80 -18.44 5.02
CA GLU A 77 -10.01 -18.97 5.64
C GLU A 77 -10.50 -20.27 4.97
N ARG A 78 -10.41 -20.33 3.62
CA ARG A 78 -10.71 -21.56 2.87
C ARG A 78 -9.73 -22.69 3.20
N TYR A 79 -8.43 -22.41 3.25
CA TYR A 79 -7.42 -23.40 3.62
C TYR A 79 -7.63 -23.91 5.05
N ILE A 80 -7.89 -23.02 6.02
CA ILE A 80 -8.19 -23.41 7.41
C ILE A 80 -9.36 -24.39 7.44
N SER A 81 -10.46 -24.04 6.76
CA SER A 81 -11.66 -24.87 6.70
C SER A 81 -11.42 -26.23 6.06
N SER A 82 -10.57 -26.28 5.03
CA SER A 82 -10.20 -27.50 4.31
C SER A 82 -9.29 -28.41 5.16
N LEU A 83 -8.24 -27.85 5.77
CA LEU A 83 -7.31 -28.58 6.62
C LEU A 83 -8.01 -29.16 7.87
N MET A 84 -9.00 -28.44 8.41
CA MET A 84 -9.86 -28.97 9.49
C MET A 84 -10.65 -30.20 9.04
N LYS A 85 -11.16 -30.24 7.80
CA LYS A 85 -11.87 -31.42 7.25
C LYS A 85 -10.93 -32.61 7.03
N LEU A 86 -9.66 -32.35 6.74
CA LEU A 86 -8.63 -33.37 6.59
C LEU A 86 -8.11 -33.91 7.94
N ASN A 87 -8.64 -33.43 9.08
CA ASN A 87 -8.17 -33.78 10.43
C ASN A 87 -6.67 -33.53 10.65
N VAL A 88 -6.15 -32.46 10.04
CA VAL A 88 -4.76 -32.01 10.26
C VAL A 88 -4.57 -31.58 11.72
N ASP A 89 -3.32 -31.65 12.18
CA ASP A 89 -2.92 -31.20 13.51
C ASP A 89 -3.51 -29.83 13.88
N ARG A 90 -4.07 -29.76 15.09
CA ARG A 90 -4.77 -28.56 15.56
C ARG A 90 -3.84 -27.36 15.64
N GLY A 91 -2.57 -27.54 16.02
CA GLY A 91 -1.58 -26.48 16.10
C GLY A 91 -1.38 -25.75 14.78
N ILE A 92 -1.37 -26.48 13.65
CA ILE A 92 -1.31 -25.86 12.31
C ILE A 92 -2.54 -24.98 12.06
N THR A 93 -3.73 -25.49 12.36
CA THR A 93 -4.97 -24.72 12.13
C THR A 93 -5.06 -23.48 13.02
N GLU A 94 -4.58 -23.53 14.27
CA GLU A 94 -4.57 -22.39 15.18
C GLU A 94 -3.53 -21.32 14.77
N LEU A 95 -2.37 -21.74 14.26
CA LEU A 95 -1.38 -20.81 13.69
C LEU A 95 -1.92 -20.11 12.44
N LEU A 96 -2.57 -20.84 11.53
CA LEU A 96 -3.20 -20.23 10.37
C LEU A 96 -4.33 -19.27 10.75
N LYS A 97 -5.15 -19.59 11.77
CA LYS A 97 -6.15 -18.67 12.31
C LYS A 97 -5.51 -17.40 12.88
N SER A 98 -4.38 -17.54 13.57
CA SER A 98 -3.64 -16.41 14.14
C SER A 98 -3.10 -15.50 13.04
N ILE A 99 -2.50 -16.09 12.00
CA ILE A 99 -2.06 -15.37 10.80
C ILE A 99 -3.25 -14.67 10.11
N HIS A 100 -4.37 -15.36 9.91
CA HIS A 100 -5.59 -14.78 9.34
C HIS A 100 -6.10 -13.59 10.15
N LYS A 101 -6.10 -13.71 11.48
CA LYS A 101 -6.47 -12.61 12.39
C LYS A 101 -5.54 -11.41 12.22
N SER A 102 -4.23 -11.63 12.09
CA SER A 102 -3.27 -10.55 11.80
C SER A 102 -3.53 -9.89 10.44
N CYS A 103 -3.87 -10.66 9.41
CA CYS A 103 -4.31 -10.10 8.12
C CYS A 103 -5.55 -9.23 8.26
N SER A 104 -6.55 -9.66 9.05
CA SER A 104 -7.77 -8.88 9.30
C SER A 104 -7.46 -7.58 10.05
N LYS A 105 -6.58 -7.62 11.05
CA LYS A 105 -6.12 -6.41 11.77
C LYS A 105 -5.40 -5.43 10.85
N ILE A 106 -4.49 -5.93 9.99
CA ILE A 106 -3.79 -5.12 8.99
C ILE A 106 -4.77 -4.49 8.00
N LEU A 107 -5.76 -5.26 7.53
CA LEU A 107 -6.80 -4.75 6.65
C LEU A 107 -7.61 -3.64 7.33
N GLY A 108 -8.03 -3.84 8.58
CA GLY A 108 -8.73 -2.82 9.36
C GLY A 108 -7.91 -1.54 9.53
N ALA A 109 -6.62 -1.66 9.89
CA ALA A 109 -5.72 -0.51 10.00
C ALA A 109 -5.59 0.25 8.65
N LEU A 110 -5.48 -0.48 7.54
CA LEU A 110 -5.43 0.13 6.21
C LEU A 110 -6.75 0.81 5.82
N GLU A 111 -7.90 0.30 6.29
CA GLU A 111 -9.20 0.93 6.09
C GLU A 111 -9.40 2.19 6.93
N GLU A 112 -8.78 2.24 8.12
CA GLU A 112 -8.77 3.42 8.99
C GLU A 112 -7.82 4.50 8.48
N ASP A 113 -6.61 4.12 8.03
CA ASP A 113 -5.62 5.01 7.43
C ASP A 113 -5.15 4.49 6.08
N HIS A 114 -5.71 5.07 5.02
CA HIS A 114 -5.38 4.71 3.64
C HIS A 114 -3.91 4.97 3.30
N SER A 115 -3.21 5.88 3.99
CA SER A 115 -1.80 6.19 3.72
C SER A 115 -0.85 5.03 4.04
N LEU A 116 -1.32 4.06 4.85
CA LEU A 116 -0.59 2.83 5.18
C LEU A 116 -0.37 1.91 3.97
N HIS A 117 -1.05 2.14 2.84
CA HIS A 117 -0.84 1.35 1.62
C HIS A 117 0.64 1.31 1.22
N SER A 118 1.36 2.43 1.34
CA SER A 118 2.80 2.53 1.05
C SER A 118 3.64 1.56 1.89
N LYS A 119 3.31 1.41 3.18
CA LYS A 119 3.97 0.46 4.11
C LYS A 119 3.57 -1.00 3.88
N LEU A 120 2.47 -1.24 3.17
CA LEU A 120 1.88 -2.56 2.94
C LEU A 120 2.10 -3.10 1.52
N ASN A 121 2.78 -2.34 0.64
CA ASN A 121 3.06 -2.78 -0.72
C ASN A 121 3.75 -4.16 -0.77
N ASP A 122 4.85 -4.34 -0.03
CA ASP A 122 5.60 -5.60 -0.06
C ASP A 122 4.85 -6.75 0.62
N PHE A 123 4.10 -6.42 1.67
CA PHE A 123 3.24 -7.38 2.36
C PHE A 123 2.18 -7.96 1.41
N SER A 124 1.54 -7.09 0.65
CA SER A 124 0.48 -7.43 -0.30
C SER A 124 1.00 -8.10 -1.58
N SER A 125 2.16 -7.67 -2.08
CA SER A 125 2.68 -8.12 -3.38
C SER A 125 3.64 -9.30 -3.31
N TYR A 126 4.31 -9.54 -2.17
CA TYR A 126 5.31 -10.60 -2.04
C TYR A 126 5.03 -11.54 -0.86
N TYR A 127 4.78 -11.01 0.34
CA TYR A 127 4.71 -11.85 1.54
C TYR A 127 3.45 -12.70 1.59
N LEU A 128 2.27 -12.09 1.35
CA LEU A 128 1.00 -12.81 1.32
C LEU A 128 0.92 -13.86 0.20
N PRO A 129 1.23 -13.53 -1.07
CA PRO A 129 1.25 -14.53 -2.14
C PRO A 129 2.22 -15.69 -1.84
N GLY A 130 3.39 -15.39 -1.29
CA GLY A 130 4.38 -16.40 -0.89
C GLY A 130 3.85 -17.35 0.17
N LEU A 131 3.27 -16.84 1.25
CA LEU A 131 2.62 -17.64 2.29
C LEU A 131 1.55 -18.55 1.68
N ILE A 132 0.70 -17.99 0.83
CA ILE A 132 -0.41 -18.70 0.22
C ILE A 132 0.06 -19.87 -0.65
N ASN A 133 1.13 -19.70 -1.43
CA ASN A 133 1.71 -20.80 -2.21
C ASN A 133 2.25 -21.93 -1.32
N ILE A 134 2.82 -21.59 -0.16
CA ILE A 134 3.33 -22.59 0.78
C ILE A 134 2.17 -23.33 1.46
N VAL A 135 1.11 -22.63 1.86
CA VAL A 135 -0.10 -23.24 2.43
C VAL A 135 -0.80 -24.15 1.42
N ASP A 136 -0.88 -23.73 0.15
CA ASP A 136 -1.42 -24.53 -0.95
C ASP A 136 -0.65 -25.84 -1.13
N THR A 137 0.69 -25.73 -1.13
CA THR A 137 1.58 -26.91 -1.21
C THR A 137 1.33 -27.86 -0.03
N TYR A 138 1.18 -27.33 1.19
CA TYR A 138 0.89 -28.13 2.36
C TYR A 138 -0.47 -28.83 2.27
N GLU A 139 -1.52 -28.13 1.88
CA GLU A 139 -2.86 -28.71 1.72
C GLU A 139 -2.86 -29.87 0.71
N ASN A 140 -2.20 -29.66 -0.45
CA ASN A 140 -2.06 -30.69 -1.47
C ASN A 140 -1.38 -31.96 -0.92
N LEU A 141 -0.31 -31.81 -0.13
CA LEU A 141 0.38 -32.94 0.50
C LEU A 141 -0.45 -33.59 1.62
N ALA A 142 -1.17 -32.80 2.41
CA ALA A 142 -2.04 -33.26 3.49
C ALA A 142 -3.20 -34.11 2.94
N SER A 143 -3.77 -33.73 1.79
CA SER A 143 -4.81 -34.52 1.10
C SER A 143 -4.35 -35.93 0.76
N GLY A 144 -3.04 -36.09 0.49
CA GLY A 144 -2.39 -37.37 0.22
C GLY A 144 -1.89 -38.09 1.48
N SER A 145 -2.15 -37.59 2.69
CA SER A 145 -1.69 -38.17 3.98
C SER A 145 -0.17 -38.33 4.11
N PHE A 146 0.64 -37.40 3.55
CA PHE A 146 2.10 -37.38 3.69
C PHE A 146 2.79 -38.73 3.42
N ARG A 147 2.52 -39.31 2.26
CA ARG A 147 2.96 -40.69 1.90
C ARG A 147 4.47 -40.89 1.74
N THR A 148 5.25 -39.83 1.57
CA THR A 148 6.70 -39.90 1.43
C THR A 148 7.41 -39.26 2.63
N ASP A 149 8.65 -39.65 2.87
CA ASP A 149 9.44 -39.10 3.98
C ASP A 149 9.76 -37.60 3.75
N GLU A 150 9.92 -37.18 2.50
CA GLU A 150 10.06 -35.77 2.13
C GLU A 150 8.81 -34.97 2.49
N ALA A 151 7.61 -35.54 2.25
CA ALA A 151 6.35 -34.88 2.58
C ALA A 151 6.16 -34.72 4.10
N LYS A 152 6.55 -35.73 4.89
CA LYS A 152 6.52 -35.64 6.36
C LYS A 152 7.51 -34.58 6.88
N LYS A 153 8.74 -34.58 6.35
CA LYS A 153 9.75 -33.57 6.71
C LYS A 153 9.28 -32.15 6.36
N PHE A 154 8.65 -31.98 5.20
CA PHE A 154 8.04 -30.71 4.83
C PHE A 154 6.94 -30.31 5.82
N ALA A 155 6.11 -31.24 6.29
CA ALA A 155 5.07 -30.93 7.27
C ALA A 155 5.63 -30.41 8.60
N ASP A 156 6.72 -31.00 9.10
CA ASP A 156 7.40 -30.54 10.32
C ASP A 156 8.02 -29.14 10.15
N GLN A 157 8.66 -28.92 8.98
CA GLN A 157 9.21 -27.61 8.63
C GLN A 157 8.13 -26.55 8.47
N PHE A 158 6.98 -26.93 7.90
CA PHE A 158 5.83 -26.05 7.71
C PHE A 158 5.26 -25.59 9.05
N TYR A 159 5.16 -26.47 10.05
CA TYR A 159 4.74 -26.07 11.40
C TYR A 159 5.68 -25.02 12.02
N THR A 160 6.99 -25.24 11.91
CA THR A 160 7.99 -24.29 12.41
C THR A 160 7.91 -22.95 11.67
N PHE A 161 7.74 -23.00 10.34
CA PHE A 161 7.55 -21.83 9.50
C PHE A 161 6.29 -21.05 9.89
N LEU A 162 5.15 -21.71 10.11
CA LEU A 162 3.91 -21.04 10.51
C LEU A 162 4.03 -20.32 11.86
N ASN A 163 4.75 -20.88 12.83
CA ASN A 163 5.03 -20.18 14.08
C ASN A 163 5.77 -18.87 13.83
N GLN A 164 6.86 -18.92 13.05
CA GLN A 164 7.65 -17.73 12.73
C GLN A 164 6.85 -16.68 11.96
N ILE A 165 6.01 -17.12 11.01
CA ILE A 165 5.17 -16.22 10.21
C ILE A 165 4.05 -15.61 11.04
N SER A 166 3.44 -16.36 11.96
CA SER A 166 2.44 -15.83 12.90
C SER A 166 3.00 -14.63 13.65
N ASP A 167 4.17 -14.80 14.29
CA ASP A 167 4.83 -13.72 15.02
C ASP A 167 5.26 -12.57 14.10
N ALA A 168 5.75 -12.87 12.89
CA ALA A 168 6.19 -11.85 11.94
C ALA A 168 5.01 -11.00 11.45
N PHE A 169 3.83 -11.58 11.27
CA PHE A 169 2.63 -10.86 10.83
C PHE A 169 2.06 -9.99 11.96
N GLU A 170 2.12 -10.45 13.22
CA GLU A 170 1.81 -9.60 14.37
C GLU A 170 2.77 -8.41 14.47
N ARG A 171 4.08 -8.64 14.36
CA ARG A 171 5.07 -7.56 14.31
C ARG A 171 4.84 -6.62 13.12
N LYS A 172 4.41 -7.15 11.97
CA LYS A 172 4.08 -6.32 10.80
C LYS A 172 2.89 -5.41 11.10
N TYR A 173 1.85 -5.90 11.78
CA TYR A 173 0.73 -5.09 12.24
C TYR A 173 1.18 -3.98 13.20
N ASP A 174 1.96 -4.32 14.24
CA ASP A 174 2.44 -3.35 15.22
C ASP A 174 3.33 -2.27 14.56
N SER A 175 4.10 -2.65 13.54
CA SER A 175 4.98 -1.72 12.80
C SER A 175 4.23 -0.60 12.06
N LEU A 176 2.92 -0.77 11.81
CA LEU A 176 2.12 0.25 11.13
C LEU A 176 2.01 1.53 11.97
N PHE A 177 1.95 1.38 13.30
CA PHE A 177 1.74 2.46 14.28
C PHE A 177 3.04 2.98 14.92
N SER A 178 4.21 2.46 14.55
CA SER A 178 5.48 2.84 15.21
C SER A 178 5.77 4.34 15.14
N LYS A 179 5.31 5.02 14.07
CA LYS A 179 5.41 6.48 13.97
C LYS A 179 4.48 7.17 14.97
N ASP A 180 3.22 6.77 15.03
CA ASP A 180 2.23 7.41 15.92
C ASP A 180 2.60 7.23 17.39
N VAL A 181 3.18 6.08 17.75
CA VAL A 181 3.77 5.83 19.07
C VAL A 181 4.95 6.76 19.33
N LEU A 182 5.83 6.97 18.36
CA LEU A 182 6.96 7.88 18.49
C LEU A 182 6.49 9.34 18.68
N ASP A 183 5.53 9.78 17.87
CA ASP A 183 4.97 11.14 17.92
C ASP A 183 4.27 11.36 19.28
N SER A 184 3.47 10.39 19.74
CA SER A 184 2.85 10.43 21.09
C SER A 184 3.88 10.46 22.22
N ASN A 185 4.99 9.72 22.10
CA ASN A 185 6.07 9.77 23.08
C ASN A 185 6.75 11.14 23.12
N ALA A 186 6.92 11.80 21.96
CA ALA A 186 7.45 13.15 21.90
C ALA A 186 6.50 14.17 22.53
N GLU A 187 5.19 14.05 22.27
CA GLU A 187 4.16 14.88 22.90
C GLU A 187 4.11 14.67 24.42
N MET A 188 4.15 13.41 24.88
CA MET A 188 4.22 13.09 26.31
C MET A 188 5.47 13.69 26.97
N ALA A 189 6.62 13.65 26.29
CA ALA A 189 7.85 14.27 26.79
C ALA A 189 7.74 15.80 26.85
N ALA A 190 7.13 16.43 25.85
CA ALA A 190 6.88 17.88 25.83
C ALA A 190 5.92 18.30 26.95
N MET A 191 4.80 17.58 27.13
CA MET A 191 3.86 17.80 28.24
C MET A 191 4.55 17.62 29.59
N THR A 192 5.37 16.57 29.73
CA THR A 192 6.15 16.33 30.96
C THR A 192 7.10 17.49 31.24
N ALA A 193 7.75 18.05 30.22
CA ALA A 193 8.62 19.23 30.38
C ALA A 193 7.83 20.47 30.83
N ILE A 194 6.64 20.70 30.26
CA ILE A 194 5.74 21.78 30.66
C ILE A 194 5.33 21.62 32.13
N PHE A 195 4.84 20.44 32.52
CA PHE A 195 4.42 20.19 33.90
C PHE A 195 5.56 20.30 34.91
N LYS A 196 6.78 19.91 34.54
CA LYS A 196 7.97 20.15 35.35
C LYS A 196 8.27 21.65 35.49
N SER A 197 8.14 22.42 34.41
CA SER A 197 8.37 23.87 34.42
C SER A 197 7.36 24.63 35.28
N GLU A 198 6.13 24.11 35.38
CA GLU A 198 5.05 24.65 36.22
C GLU A 198 5.08 24.11 37.65
N GLY A 199 6.03 23.23 37.99
CA GLY A 199 6.13 22.61 39.32
C GLY A 199 4.99 21.64 39.65
N LEU A 200 4.24 21.17 38.65
CA LEU A 200 3.08 20.30 38.80
C LEU A 200 3.45 18.82 38.93
N VAL A 201 4.62 18.42 38.47
CA VAL A 201 5.09 17.03 38.56
C VAL A 201 6.60 16.98 38.84
N ASP A 202 7.02 16.08 39.72
CA ASP A 202 8.40 15.97 40.17
C ASP A 202 9.17 14.86 39.43
N ASN A 203 10.51 14.88 39.46
CA ASN A 203 11.32 13.92 38.69
C ASN A 203 11.14 12.45 39.13
N LYS A 204 10.60 12.20 40.33
CA LYS A 204 10.40 10.85 40.88
C LYS A 204 9.15 10.16 40.34
N ASP A 205 8.17 10.92 39.85
CA ASP A 205 6.86 10.38 39.48
C ASP A 205 6.88 9.63 38.13
N PHE A 206 7.88 9.88 37.29
CA PHE A 206 8.02 9.24 35.96
C PHE A 206 9.09 8.14 35.88
N MET A 207 9.91 7.95 36.91
CA MET A 207 10.98 6.92 36.92
C MET A 207 10.45 5.49 37.19
N GLY A 208 9.13 5.31 37.36
CA GLY A 208 8.51 4.02 37.65
C GLY A 208 8.33 3.06 36.47
N GLY A 209 8.74 3.42 35.25
CA GLY A 209 8.42 2.67 34.02
C GLY A 209 9.59 2.12 33.20
N LEU A 210 10.86 2.42 33.54
CA LEU A 210 12.02 2.03 32.71
C LEU A 210 12.83 0.84 33.25
N ASN A 211 12.29 0.10 34.22
CA ASN A 211 12.87 -1.17 34.67
C ASN A 211 11.77 -2.23 34.85
N LYS A 212 11.44 -2.92 33.75
CA LYS A 212 11.13 -4.36 33.71
C LYS A 212 11.01 -4.84 32.27
#